data_AF-A0A090EPT6-F1
#
_entry.id   AF-A0A090EPT6-F1
#
_cell.length_a   1.000
_cell.length_b   1.000
_cell.length_c   1.000
_cell.angle_alpha   90.00
_cell.angle_beta   90.00
_cell.angle_gamma   90.00
#
_symmetry.space_group_name_H-M   'P 1'
#
loop_
_entity.id
_entity.type
_entity.pdbx_description
1 polymer ?
#
loop_
_entity_poly.entity_id
_entity_poly.type
_entity_poly.pdbx_seq_one_letter_code
_entity_poly.pdbx_strand_id
1 'polypeptide(L)'
;MKDSDFPDLGKSLFDVLIVGAGINGCAAAEELANQGYSVALVDRGDLGGATTARSGRVLHCGLQLLAPKRSAFDYLTDPLELVTRLRSARRAVRDFKELCREPPRRLEPMTTFVPILRDSPYKGWQVDLGAGIIEAFGGSDANIQYRRWSPAESRSNPFVAGLSGPEGLQSVVSFQDFRFCWPERIAIDAALAAERSGAALASFARVDDLWRASDGLWHAGLTEVGDGCRQTQVSARIVLNLAGVWVDYVIASAKPQTTVSKKVVAVKGVYLLVRLPERYRGLGLAGTNSIGEPICCLPWNELHYIGPTETGLPAPSTMSGLKSRTSLSCWPRWASSLPAFR
;
A
#
# COMPACT_ATOMS: atom_id res chain seq x y z
N MET A 1 2.67 -15.22 23.35
CA MET A 1 2.95 -13.94 24.04
C MET A 1 2.62 -14.16 25.50
N LYS A 2 3.56 -13.96 26.42
CA LYS A 2 3.35 -14.18 27.85
C LYS A 2 2.51 -13.04 28.43
N ASP A 3 1.60 -13.38 29.36
CA ASP A 3 0.63 -12.48 30.02
C ASP A 3 1.24 -11.43 30.99
N SER A 4 2.55 -11.16 30.98
CA SER A 4 3.19 -10.30 32.01
C SER A 4 3.82 -8.98 31.53
N ASP A 5 4.14 -8.80 30.24
CA ASP A 5 5.14 -7.81 29.83
C ASP A 5 4.54 -6.59 29.10
N PHE A 6 3.64 -5.86 29.75
CA PHE A 6 3.36 -4.49 29.30
C PHE A 6 4.65 -3.66 29.45
N PRO A 7 5.12 -3.04 28.36
CA PRO A 7 6.48 -3.27 27.91
C PRO A 7 7.46 -2.72 28.92
N ASP A 8 8.19 -3.63 29.58
CA ASP A 8 9.52 -3.33 30.06
C ASP A 8 10.40 -3.28 28.83
N LEU A 9 10.55 -2.07 28.26
CA LEU A 9 11.42 -1.82 27.12
C LEU A 9 12.92 -2.01 27.46
N GLY A 10 13.24 -2.40 28.71
CA GLY A 10 14.58 -2.71 29.20
C GLY A 10 15.49 -1.50 29.35
N LYS A 11 15.05 -0.32 28.92
CA LYS A 11 15.76 0.96 28.94
C LYS A 11 14.78 2.11 29.09
N SER A 12 15.20 3.16 29.81
CA SER A 12 14.46 4.41 29.92
C SER A 12 14.82 5.43 28.83
N LEU A 13 16.00 5.31 28.20
CA LEU A 13 16.50 6.23 27.19
C LEU A 13 16.90 5.51 25.90
N PHE A 14 16.41 6.03 24.78
CA PHE A 14 16.70 5.58 23.42
C PHE A 14 17.32 6.69 22.57
N ASP A 15 18.05 6.31 21.51
CA ASP A 15 18.44 7.27 20.48
C ASP A 15 17.22 7.64 19.63
N VAL A 16 16.40 6.65 19.28
CA VAL A 16 15.21 6.85 18.42
C VAL A 16 13.99 6.14 19.00
N LEU A 17 12.91 6.91 19.21
CA LEU A 17 11.56 6.39 19.41
C LEU A 17 10.80 6.44 18.09
N ILE A 18 10.27 5.31 17.64
CA ILE A 18 9.46 5.19 16.44
C ILE A 18 8.01 4.93 16.86
N VAL A 19 7.11 5.82 16.45
CA VAL A 19 5.67 5.71 16.73
C VAL A 19 4.95 5.19 15.50
N GLY A 20 4.42 3.97 15.60
CA GLY A 20 3.67 3.26 14.56
C GLY A 20 4.47 2.12 13.92
N ALA A 21 4.05 0.89 14.16
CA ALA A 21 4.63 -0.34 13.62
C ALA A 21 3.91 -0.82 12.35
N GLY A 22 3.60 0.10 11.43
CA GLY A 22 3.35 -0.24 10.03
C GLY A 22 4.65 -0.63 9.31
N ILE A 23 4.56 -0.95 8.01
CA ILE A 23 5.74 -1.30 7.20
C ILE A 23 6.86 -0.23 7.28
N ASN A 24 6.50 1.06 7.25
CA ASN A 24 7.47 2.15 7.34
C ASN A 24 8.20 2.16 8.69
N GLY A 25 7.46 1.95 9.79
CA GLY A 25 8.05 1.94 11.13
C GLY A 25 8.91 0.72 11.38
N CYS A 26 8.45 -0.45 10.94
CA CYS A 26 9.22 -1.70 11.07
C CYS A 26 10.51 -1.66 10.25
N ALA A 27 10.46 -1.21 9.00
CA ALA A 27 11.64 -1.07 8.15
C ALA A 27 12.62 0.00 8.69
N ALA A 28 12.11 1.13 9.19
CA ALA A 28 12.95 2.15 9.83
C ALA A 28 13.62 1.61 11.10
N ALA A 29 12.89 0.83 11.91
CA ALA A 29 13.44 0.21 13.12
C ALA A 29 14.55 -0.79 12.78
N GLU A 30 14.33 -1.63 11.77
CA GLU A 30 15.32 -2.60 11.28
C GLU A 30 16.62 -1.90 10.85
N GLU A 31 16.50 -0.90 9.97
CA GLU A 31 17.65 -0.16 9.46
C GLU A 31 18.42 0.55 10.59
N LEU A 32 17.72 1.26 11.48
CA LEU A 32 18.37 1.99 12.56
C LEU A 32 19.02 1.07 13.59
N ALA A 33 18.37 -0.05 13.93
CA ALA A 33 18.94 -1.04 14.84
C ALA A 33 20.18 -1.71 14.22
N ASN A 34 20.16 -2.01 12.92
CA ASN A 34 21.32 -2.54 12.19
C ASN A 34 22.50 -1.56 12.15
N GLN A 35 22.23 -0.25 12.16
CA GLN A 35 23.26 0.79 12.28
C GLN A 35 23.77 0.98 13.72
N GLY A 36 23.22 0.23 14.70
CA GLY A 36 23.67 0.24 16.09
C GLY A 36 23.01 1.30 16.98
N TYR A 37 21.96 1.98 16.49
CA TYR A 37 21.19 2.90 17.34
C TYR A 37 20.34 2.13 18.35
N SER A 38 20.16 2.70 19.54
CA SER A 38 19.16 2.20 20.47
C SER A 38 17.76 2.67 20.03
N VAL A 39 16.92 1.71 19.61
CA VAL A 39 15.61 1.99 19.01
C VAL A 39 14.49 1.41 19.88
N ALA A 40 13.44 2.20 20.11
CA ALA A 40 12.16 1.73 20.59
C ALA A 40 11.10 1.86 19.49
N LEU A 41 10.41 0.78 19.13
CA LEU A 41 9.28 0.78 18.20
C LEU A 41 7.98 0.49 18.97
N VAL A 42 7.06 1.44 18.95
CA VAL A 42 5.78 1.34 19.68
C VAL A 42 4.60 1.40 18.72
N ASP A 43 3.58 0.58 18.95
CA ASP A 43 2.29 0.64 18.26
C ASP A 43 1.14 0.36 19.22
N ARG A 44 0.03 1.07 19.04
CA ARG A 44 -1.19 0.89 19.84
C ARG A 44 -1.93 -0.43 19.54
N GLY A 45 -1.61 -1.09 18.45
CA GLY A 45 -2.20 -2.36 18.02
C GLY A 45 -1.12 -3.37 17.68
N ASP A 46 -1.48 -4.35 16.86
CA ASP A 46 -0.55 -5.39 16.42
C ASP A 46 0.35 -4.92 15.27
N LEU A 47 1.54 -5.52 15.18
CA LEU A 47 2.57 -5.17 14.19
C LEU A 47 2.04 -5.38 12.77
N GLY A 48 2.15 -4.36 11.92
CA GLY A 48 1.62 -4.39 10.55
C GLY A 48 0.10 -4.46 10.43
N GLY A 49 -0.65 -4.45 11.54
CA GLY A 49 -2.09 -4.76 11.59
C GLY A 49 -3.03 -3.69 11.04
N ALA A 50 -2.50 -2.53 10.63
CA ALA A 50 -3.28 -1.38 10.15
C ALA A 50 -3.39 -1.34 8.61
N THR A 51 -2.93 -0.26 7.97
CA THR A 51 -2.97 -0.07 6.51
C THR A 51 -2.10 -1.08 5.77
N THR A 52 -0.98 -1.51 6.37
CA THR A 52 -0.06 -2.50 5.79
C THR A 52 -0.78 -3.82 5.44
N ALA A 53 -1.51 -4.41 6.40
CA ALA A 53 -2.31 -5.63 6.18
C ALA A 53 -3.50 -5.46 5.22
N ARG A 54 -3.97 -4.21 5.01
CA ARG A 54 -5.20 -3.87 4.28
C ARG A 54 -4.93 -3.19 2.92
N SER A 55 -3.72 -3.34 2.39
CA SER A 55 -3.35 -2.83 1.06
C SER A 55 -3.99 -3.67 -0.06
N GLY A 56 -3.88 -3.20 -1.31
CA GLY A 56 -4.24 -3.98 -2.50
C GLY A 56 -3.32 -5.17 -2.78
N ARG A 57 -2.27 -5.35 -1.97
CA ARG A 57 -1.33 -6.48 -2.05
C ARG A 57 -0.58 -6.58 -3.38
N VAL A 58 -0.35 -5.46 -4.06
CA VAL A 58 0.35 -5.42 -5.36
C VAL A 58 1.66 -4.68 -5.23
N LEU A 59 2.71 -5.30 -5.78
CA LEU A 59 3.93 -4.65 -6.19
C LEU A 59 3.83 -4.40 -7.71
N HIS A 60 3.55 -3.15 -8.07
CA HIS A 60 3.37 -2.76 -9.46
C HIS A 60 4.71 -2.63 -10.19
N CYS A 61 4.73 -3.00 -11.46
CA CYS A 61 5.87 -2.80 -12.36
C CYS A 61 6.19 -1.33 -12.68
N GLY A 62 5.38 -0.38 -12.19
CA GLY A 62 5.61 1.06 -12.33
C GLY A 62 4.96 1.70 -13.57
N LEU A 63 4.36 0.92 -14.47
CA LEU A 63 3.73 1.43 -15.70
C LEU A 63 2.65 2.49 -15.43
N GLN A 64 1.85 2.31 -14.38
CA GLN A 64 0.80 3.26 -13.98
C GLN A 64 1.35 4.64 -13.56
N LEU A 65 2.62 4.74 -13.16
CA LEU A 65 3.23 6.02 -12.77
C LEU A 65 3.42 6.95 -13.98
N LEU A 66 3.54 6.35 -15.17
CA LEU A 66 3.65 7.05 -16.46
C LEU A 66 2.29 7.42 -17.05
N ALA A 67 1.17 7.04 -16.41
CA ALA A 67 -0.15 7.33 -16.94
C ALA A 67 -0.49 8.83 -16.79
N PRO A 68 -0.95 9.51 -17.86
CA PRO A 68 -1.38 10.91 -17.77
C PRO A 68 -2.66 11.04 -16.94
N LYS A 69 -2.92 12.24 -16.40
CA LYS A 69 -4.13 12.51 -15.62
C LYS A 69 -5.38 12.51 -16.52
N ARG A 70 -5.28 13.11 -17.70
CA ARG A 70 -6.37 13.21 -18.67
C ARG A 70 -5.93 12.79 -20.07
N SER A 71 -4.77 13.27 -20.51
CA SER A 71 -4.26 13.02 -21.85
C SER A 71 -2.75 13.17 -21.92
N ALA A 72 -2.10 12.55 -22.91
CA ALA A 72 -0.66 12.75 -23.12
C ALA A 72 -0.28 14.20 -23.44
N PHE A 73 -1.24 15.02 -23.91
CA PHE A 73 -1.02 16.46 -24.07
C PHE A 73 -0.74 17.18 -22.74
N ASP A 74 -1.15 16.61 -21.59
CA ASP A 74 -0.84 17.15 -20.26
C ASP A 74 0.68 17.32 -20.06
N TYR A 75 1.49 16.44 -20.66
CA TYR A 75 2.96 16.50 -20.59
C TYR A 75 3.60 17.58 -21.45
N LEU A 76 2.90 18.03 -22.50
CA LEU A 76 3.36 19.19 -23.27
C LEU A 76 3.07 20.49 -22.52
N THR A 77 1.97 20.54 -21.78
CA THR A 77 1.58 21.71 -20.99
C THR A 77 2.28 21.78 -19.64
N ASP A 78 2.65 20.64 -19.05
CA ASP A 78 3.39 20.54 -17.79
C ASP A 78 4.58 19.56 -17.92
N PRO A 79 5.73 20.03 -18.44
CA PRO A 79 6.94 19.21 -18.53
C PRO A 79 7.50 18.77 -17.17
N LEU A 80 7.22 19.53 -16.10
CA LEU A 80 7.70 19.19 -14.75
C LEU A 80 6.96 17.97 -14.21
N GLU A 81 5.66 17.84 -14.51
CA GLU A 81 4.90 16.62 -14.20
C GLU A 81 5.50 15.40 -14.90
N LEU A 82 5.85 15.50 -16.19
CA LEU A 82 6.49 14.41 -16.92
C LEU A 82 7.81 13.99 -16.26
N VAL A 83 8.68 14.95 -15.94
CA VAL A 83 9.96 14.68 -15.27
C VAL A 83 9.75 14.00 -13.91
N THR A 84 8.77 14.47 -13.14
CA THR A 84 8.43 13.91 -11.82
C THR A 84 7.96 12.46 -11.93
N ARG A 85 7.12 12.17 -12.92
CA ARG A 85 6.62 10.81 -13.19
C ARG A 85 7.72 9.88 -13.68
N LEU A 86 8.59 10.33 -14.57
CA LEU A 86 9.75 9.56 -15.03
C LEU A 86 10.70 9.23 -13.88
N ARG A 87 10.99 10.19 -12.99
CA ARG A 87 11.81 9.95 -11.79
C ARG A 87 11.15 8.94 -10.85
N SER A 88 9.84 9.08 -10.63
CA SER A 88 9.07 8.17 -9.77
C SER A 88 9.05 6.75 -10.34
N ALA A 89 8.80 6.61 -11.65
CA ALA A 89 8.85 5.33 -12.36
C ALA A 89 10.23 4.69 -12.29
N ARG A 90 11.30 5.45 -12.53
CA ARG A 90 12.68 4.95 -12.42
C ARG A 90 13.01 4.48 -11.01
N ARG A 91 12.56 5.20 -9.98
CA ARG A 91 12.74 4.78 -8.58
C ARG A 91 11.94 3.50 -8.28
N ALA A 92 10.67 3.46 -8.68
CA ALA A 92 9.83 2.28 -8.49
C ALA A 92 10.43 1.03 -9.15
N VAL A 93 10.98 1.15 -10.37
CA VAL A 93 11.67 0.03 -11.04
C VAL A 93 12.91 -0.42 -10.28
N ARG A 94 13.68 0.51 -9.67
CA ARG A 94 14.81 0.15 -8.81
C ARG A 94 14.35 -0.61 -7.57
N ASP A 95 13.40 -0.06 -6.84
CA ASP A 95 12.88 -0.63 -5.60
C ASP A 95 12.23 -2.01 -5.88
N PHE A 96 11.54 -2.13 -7.02
CA PHE A 96 10.99 -3.39 -7.53
C PHE A 96 12.07 -4.47 -7.71
N LYS A 97 13.23 -4.13 -8.30
CA LYS A 97 14.32 -5.10 -8.48
C LYS A 97 14.87 -5.61 -7.15
N GLU A 98 14.98 -4.73 -6.16
CA GLU A 98 15.46 -5.09 -4.83
C GLU A 98 14.47 -6.05 -4.17
N LEU A 99 13.18 -5.71 -4.21
CA LEU A 99 12.12 -6.56 -3.65
C LEU A 99 11.96 -7.89 -4.40
N CYS A 100 12.18 -7.95 -5.71
CA CYS A 100 12.11 -9.21 -6.44
C CYS A 100 13.25 -10.19 -6.13
N ARG A 101 14.32 -9.74 -5.43
CA ARG A 101 15.36 -10.63 -4.90
C ARG A 101 14.95 -11.32 -3.60
N GLU A 102 13.85 -10.86 -2.98
CA GLU A 102 13.30 -11.50 -1.78
C GLU A 102 12.89 -12.95 -2.05
N PRO A 103 12.83 -13.79 -1.00
CA PRO A 103 12.45 -15.18 -1.15
C PRO A 103 11.12 -15.35 -1.92
N PRO A 104 11.01 -16.33 -2.83
CA PRO A 104 9.85 -16.53 -3.72
C PRO A 104 8.48 -16.67 -3.02
N ARG A 105 8.46 -16.84 -1.69
CA ARG A 105 7.25 -17.01 -0.89
C ARG A 105 6.61 -15.68 -0.45
N ARG A 106 7.29 -14.53 -0.62
CA ARG A 106 6.74 -13.20 -0.29
C ARG A 106 6.02 -12.55 -1.47
N LEU A 107 6.57 -12.75 -2.66
CA LEU A 107 6.09 -12.18 -3.91
C LEU A 107 5.79 -13.28 -4.92
N GLU A 108 4.57 -13.30 -5.43
CA GLU A 108 4.17 -14.21 -6.49
C GLU A 108 3.86 -13.42 -7.77
N PRO A 109 4.40 -13.83 -8.93
CA PRO A 109 4.10 -13.16 -10.19
C PRO A 109 2.62 -13.34 -10.54
N MET A 110 2.01 -12.30 -11.10
CA MET A 110 0.66 -12.34 -11.65
C MET A 110 0.59 -11.55 -12.95
N THR A 111 -0.23 -12.02 -13.89
CA THR A 111 -0.47 -11.27 -15.14
C THR A 111 -1.73 -10.43 -14.98
N THR A 112 -1.57 -9.12 -15.10
CA THR A 112 -2.67 -8.16 -15.06
C THR A 112 -3.03 -7.76 -16.48
N PHE A 113 -4.32 -7.83 -16.81
CA PHE A 113 -4.87 -7.38 -18.08
C PHE A 113 -5.57 -6.02 -17.88
N VAL A 114 -5.35 -5.09 -18.82
CA VAL A 114 -6.00 -3.78 -18.82
C VAL A 114 -6.68 -3.57 -20.18
N PRO A 115 -8.02 -3.55 -20.24
CA PRO A 115 -8.75 -3.23 -21.45
C PRO A 115 -8.57 -1.74 -21.81
N ILE A 116 -8.21 -1.47 -23.06
CA ILE A 116 -8.13 -0.11 -23.62
C ILE A 116 -9.39 0.14 -24.44
N LEU A 117 -10.25 1.01 -23.94
CA LEU A 117 -11.51 1.40 -24.56
C LEU A 117 -11.31 2.68 -25.38
N ARG A 118 -12.30 3.00 -26.23
CA ARG A 118 -12.26 4.18 -27.11
C ARG A 118 -12.15 5.48 -26.31
N ASP A 119 -12.80 5.53 -25.16
CA ASP A 119 -12.87 6.64 -24.21
C ASP A 119 -11.78 6.58 -23.12
N SER A 120 -10.89 5.59 -23.15
CA SER A 120 -9.74 5.56 -22.23
C SER A 120 -8.85 6.81 -22.41
N PRO A 121 -8.28 7.34 -21.31
CA PRO A 121 -7.44 8.55 -21.32
C PRO A 121 -6.11 8.36 -22.07
N TYR A 122 -5.79 7.12 -22.42
CA TYR A 122 -4.63 6.74 -23.21
C TYR A 122 -5.00 5.67 -24.25
N LYS A 123 -4.21 5.61 -25.32
CA LYS A 123 -4.30 4.63 -26.42
C LYS A 123 -3.25 3.54 -26.24
N GLY A 124 -3.48 2.37 -26.85
CA GLY A 124 -2.58 1.22 -26.72
C GLY A 124 -1.12 1.53 -27.07
N TRP A 125 -0.86 2.32 -28.11
CA TRP A 125 0.50 2.72 -28.49
C TRP A 125 1.20 3.59 -27.42
N GLN A 126 0.44 4.37 -26.64
CA GLN A 126 1.00 5.17 -25.54
C GLN A 126 1.42 4.27 -24.38
N VAL A 127 0.68 3.18 -24.17
CA VAL A 127 1.07 2.15 -23.21
C VAL A 127 2.30 1.40 -23.71
N ASP A 128 2.42 1.10 -25.01
CA ASP A 128 3.64 0.50 -25.59
C ASP A 128 4.87 1.38 -25.31
N LEU A 129 4.75 2.70 -25.51
CA LEU A 129 5.82 3.65 -25.20
C LEU A 129 6.17 3.64 -23.71
N GLY A 130 5.15 3.65 -22.83
CA GLY A 130 5.35 3.57 -21.39
C GLY A 130 6.07 2.27 -20.98
N ALA A 131 5.67 1.14 -21.53
CA ALA A 131 6.31 -0.16 -21.30
C ALA A 131 7.77 -0.13 -21.72
N GLY A 132 8.08 0.39 -22.91
CA GLY A 132 9.46 0.55 -23.38
C GLY A 132 10.31 1.44 -22.46
N ILE A 133 9.74 2.48 -21.85
CA ILE A 133 10.44 3.32 -20.86
C ILE A 133 10.74 2.52 -19.58
N ILE A 134 9.77 1.75 -19.09
CA ILE A 134 9.94 0.90 -17.89
C ILE A 134 11.02 -0.16 -18.13
N GLU A 135 10.96 -0.85 -19.29
CA GLU A 135 11.98 -1.83 -19.69
C GLU A 135 13.35 -1.18 -19.84
N ALA A 136 13.44 0.02 -20.41
CA ALA A 136 14.70 0.76 -20.51
C ALA A 136 15.27 1.15 -19.13
N PHE A 137 14.42 1.53 -18.16
CA PHE A 137 14.87 1.82 -16.80
C PHE A 137 15.36 0.59 -16.05
N GLY A 138 14.76 -0.57 -16.30
CA GLY A 138 15.13 -1.80 -15.62
C GLY A 138 16.13 -2.69 -16.36
N GLY A 139 16.42 -2.45 -17.63
CA GLY A 139 17.36 -3.27 -18.40
C GLY A 139 16.98 -4.75 -18.36
N SER A 140 17.99 -5.62 -18.27
CA SER A 140 17.82 -7.09 -18.29
C SER A 140 16.93 -7.65 -17.18
N ASP A 141 16.74 -6.91 -16.08
CA ASP A 141 15.95 -7.38 -14.93
C ASP A 141 14.47 -6.94 -15.01
N ALA A 142 14.11 -5.97 -15.86
CA ALA A 142 12.72 -5.55 -16.04
C ALA A 142 12.05 -6.35 -17.15
N ASN A 143 11.87 -7.65 -16.93
CA ASN A 143 10.96 -8.42 -17.75
C ASN A 143 9.53 -8.27 -17.22
N ILE A 144 8.90 -7.15 -17.56
CA ILE A 144 7.49 -6.89 -17.23
C ILE A 144 6.51 -7.72 -18.09
N GLN A 145 7.02 -8.62 -18.95
CA GLN A 145 6.25 -9.47 -19.85
C GLN A 145 5.14 -8.71 -20.59
N TYR A 146 5.46 -7.51 -21.06
CA TYR A 146 4.47 -6.63 -21.68
C TYR A 146 4.00 -7.20 -23.01
N ARG A 147 2.69 -7.18 -23.24
CA ARG A 147 2.09 -7.50 -24.53
C ARG A 147 0.83 -6.68 -24.76
N ARG A 148 0.71 -6.13 -25.96
CA ARG A 148 -0.55 -5.60 -26.47
C ARG A 148 -1.24 -6.64 -27.36
N TRP A 149 -2.49 -6.90 -27.05
CA TRP A 149 -3.36 -7.87 -27.70
C TRP A 149 -4.40 -7.12 -28.53
N SER A 150 -4.67 -7.61 -29.73
CA SER A 150 -5.83 -7.17 -30.50
C SER A 150 -7.13 -7.57 -29.80
N PRO A 151 -8.26 -6.91 -30.11
CA PRO A 151 -9.57 -7.33 -29.63
C PRO A 151 -9.93 -8.77 -30.00
N ALA A 152 -9.41 -9.30 -31.11
CA ALA A 152 -9.65 -10.68 -31.53
C ALA A 152 -8.86 -11.68 -30.68
N GLU A 153 -7.55 -11.47 -30.50
CA GLU A 153 -6.69 -12.36 -29.72
C GLU A 153 -7.09 -12.40 -28.23
N SER A 154 -7.53 -11.26 -27.70
CA SER A 154 -7.87 -11.14 -26.27
C SER A 154 -9.17 -11.85 -25.87
N ARG A 155 -9.99 -12.32 -26.82
CA ARG A 155 -11.22 -13.09 -26.53
C ARG A 155 -10.97 -14.44 -25.86
N SER A 156 -9.75 -14.97 -25.93
CA SER A 156 -9.37 -16.18 -25.18
C SER A 156 -9.27 -15.92 -23.68
N ASN A 157 -9.07 -14.67 -23.25
CA ASN A 157 -9.07 -14.30 -21.85
C ASN A 157 -10.51 -14.23 -21.31
N PRO A 158 -10.86 -14.98 -20.25
CA PRO A 158 -12.25 -15.06 -19.77
C PRO A 158 -12.76 -13.78 -19.12
N PHE A 159 -11.88 -12.90 -18.60
CA PHE A 159 -12.28 -11.57 -18.15
C PHE A 159 -12.66 -10.69 -19.35
N VAL A 160 -11.85 -10.72 -20.41
CA VAL A 160 -12.10 -9.91 -21.62
C VAL A 160 -13.33 -10.41 -22.37
N ALA A 161 -13.49 -11.73 -22.51
CA ALA A 161 -14.67 -12.33 -23.13
C ALA A 161 -15.97 -11.97 -22.40
N GLY A 162 -15.89 -11.78 -21.08
CA GLY A 162 -17.01 -11.39 -20.24
C GLY A 162 -17.30 -9.88 -20.21
N LEU A 163 -16.49 -9.02 -20.82
CA LEU A 163 -16.75 -7.58 -20.85
C LEU A 163 -18.07 -7.31 -21.60
N SER A 164 -19.12 -6.94 -20.85
CA SER A 164 -20.40 -6.49 -21.40
C SER A 164 -20.18 -5.20 -22.20
N GLY A 165 -19.97 -5.33 -23.52
CA GLY A 165 -19.78 -4.20 -24.44
C GLY A 165 -18.45 -4.26 -25.20
N PRO A 166 -18.32 -5.08 -26.25
CA PRO A 166 -17.22 -4.99 -27.21
C PRO A 166 -17.25 -3.69 -28.03
N GLU A 167 -18.33 -2.91 -27.97
CA GLU A 167 -18.47 -1.62 -28.64
C GLU A 167 -17.52 -0.57 -28.03
N GLY A 168 -16.29 -0.55 -28.53
CA GLY A 168 -15.27 0.42 -28.14
C GLY A 168 -13.95 -0.19 -27.68
N LEU A 169 -13.84 -1.51 -27.48
CA LEU A 169 -12.56 -2.15 -27.16
C LEU A 169 -11.56 -1.95 -28.32
N GLN A 170 -10.49 -1.20 -28.07
CA GLN A 170 -9.45 -0.92 -29.07
C GLN A 170 -8.33 -1.95 -29.00
N SER A 171 -7.94 -2.35 -27.79
CA SER A 171 -6.90 -3.35 -27.52
C SER A 171 -6.96 -3.78 -26.06
N VAL A 172 -6.27 -4.85 -25.70
CA VAL A 172 -6.00 -5.20 -24.30
C VAL A 172 -4.50 -5.18 -24.12
N VAL A 173 -4.00 -4.62 -23.03
CA VAL A 173 -2.59 -4.74 -22.66
C VAL A 173 -2.46 -5.71 -21.49
N SER A 174 -1.38 -6.49 -21.46
CA SER A 174 -1.03 -7.32 -20.33
C SER A 174 0.41 -7.05 -19.92
N PHE A 175 0.68 -7.16 -18.63
CA PHE A 175 2.00 -7.09 -18.05
C PHE A 175 2.04 -7.92 -16.77
N GLN A 176 3.24 -8.28 -16.34
CA GLN A 176 3.49 -8.97 -15.10
C GLN A 176 3.66 -7.95 -13.97
N ASP A 177 2.76 -8.01 -13.01
CA ASP A 177 2.93 -7.43 -11.68
C ASP A 177 3.26 -8.55 -10.68
N PHE A 178 3.58 -8.17 -9.45
CA PHE A 178 3.78 -9.12 -8.37
C PHE A 178 2.77 -8.88 -7.26
N ARG A 179 2.34 -9.97 -6.63
CA ARG A 179 1.43 -9.93 -5.49
C ARG A 179 2.20 -10.19 -4.21
N PHE A 180 2.00 -9.34 -3.21
CA PHE A 180 2.37 -9.64 -1.85
C PHE A 180 1.40 -10.67 -1.27
N CYS A 181 1.87 -11.88 -0.98
CA CYS A 181 1.00 -12.89 -0.39
C CYS A 181 0.57 -12.51 1.04
N TRP A 182 1.49 -11.88 1.78
CA TRP A 182 1.34 -11.52 3.18
C TRP A 182 2.06 -10.18 3.46
N PRO A 183 1.49 -9.02 3.09
CA PRO A 183 2.17 -7.73 3.28
C PRO A 183 2.47 -7.42 4.75
N GLU A 184 1.60 -7.83 5.68
CA GLU A 184 1.82 -7.77 7.12
C GLU A 184 3.04 -8.58 7.56
N ARG A 185 3.31 -9.71 6.90
CA ARG A 185 4.45 -10.56 7.23
C ARG A 185 5.77 -9.88 6.93
N ILE A 186 5.83 -9.04 5.89
CA ILE A 186 7.02 -8.24 5.58
C ILE A 186 7.32 -7.27 6.73
N ALA A 187 6.30 -6.59 7.26
CA ALA A 187 6.47 -5.70 8.40
C ALA A 187 6.88 -6.47 9.67
N ILE A 188 6.26 -7.62 9.94
CA ILE A 188 6.61 -8.47 11.09
C ILE A 188 8.05 -8.98 10.97
N ASP A 189 8.46 -9.47 9.80
CA ASP A 189 9.83 -9.98 9.62
C ASP A 189 10.87 -8.86 9.81
N ALA A 190 10.60 -7.64 9.36
CA ALA A 190 11.42 -6.46 9.60
C ALA A 190 11.48 -6.09 11.09
N ALA A 191 10.33 -6.10 11.78
CA ALA A 191 10.29 -5.85 13.22
C ALA A 191 11.10 -6.90 14.00
N LEU A 192 10.94 -8.18 13.68
CA LEU A 192 11.72 -9.27 14.29
C LEU A 192 13.22 -9.17 13.96
N ALA A 193 13.58 -8.65 12.79
CA ALA A 193 14.97 -8.35 12.46
C ALA A 193 15.51 -7.20 13.32
N ALA A 194 14.73 -6.14 13.51
CA ALA A 194 15.08 -5.05 14.42
C ALA A 194 15.30 -5.54 15.85
N GLU A 195 14.41 -6.40 16.37
CA GLU A 195 14.53 -7.00 17.70
C GLU A 195 15.81 -7.84 17.83
N ARG A 196 16.12 -8.66 16.82
CA ARG A 196 17.39 -9.42 16.79
C ARG A 196 18.62 -8.51 16.81
N SER A 197 18.51 -7.31 16.25
CA SER A 197 19.54 -6.27 16.29
C SER A 197 19.49 -5.40 17.55
N GLY A 198 18.63 -5.73 18.53
CA GLY A 198 18.57 -5.09 19.84
C GLY A 198 17.57 -3.95 19.99
N ALA A 199 16.66 -3.76 19.02
CA ALA A 199 15.53 -2.84 19.18
C ALA A 199 14.52 -3.36 20.22
N ALA A 200 13.96 -2.46 21.01
CA ALA A 200 12.85 -2.77 21.91
C ALA A 200 11.52 -2.58 21.17
N LEU A 201 10.67 -3.60 21.16
CA LEU A 201 9.38 -3.56 20.49
C LEU A 201 8.24 -3.58 21.50
N ALA A 202 7.23 -2.75 21.29
CA ALA A 202 6.00 -2.77 22.06
C ALA A 202 4.76 -2.59 21.16
N SER A 203 4.09 -3.70 20.86
CA SER A 203 2.72 -3.69 20.36
C SER A 203 1.73 -3.45 21.50
N PHE A 204 0.51 -3.04 21.17
CA PHE A 204 -0.53 -2.69 22.15
C PHE A 204 -0.09 -1.63 23.19
N ALA A 205 0.86 -0.76 22.83
CA ALA A 205 1.33 0.38 23.62
C ALA A 205 1.02 1.68 22.89
N ARG A 206 0.04 2.43 23.39
CA ARG A 206 -0.39 3.70 22.80
C ARG A 206 0.43 4.85 23.35
N VAL A 207 0.98 5.68 22.47
CA VAL A 207 1.52 6.99 22.83
C VAL A 207 0.37 7.95 23.11
N ASP A 208 0.26 8.45 24.33
CA ASP A 208 -0.78 9.39 24.74
C ASP A 208 -0.34 10.84 24.60
N ASP A 209 0.91 11.12 24.97
CA ASP A 209 1.49 12.45 24.86
C ASP A 209 3.00 12.40 24.59
N LEU A 210 3.46 13.42 23.89
CA LEU A 210 4.86 13.62 23.53
C LEU A 210 5.25 15.02 24.00
N TRP A 211 6.43 15.20 24.57
CA TRP A 211 6.91 16.53 24.89
C TRP A 211 8.43 16.59 24.85
N ARG A 212 8.94 17.78 24.56
CA ARG A 212 10.36 18.04 24.67
C ARG A 212 10.63 18.73 26.00
N ALA A 213 11.37 18.07 26.88
CA ALA A 213 11.70 18.63 28.19
C ALA A 213 12.93 19.55 28.12
N SER A 214 13.24 20.19 29.25
CA SER A 214 14.38 21.12 29.37
C SER A 214 15.74 20.43 29.24
N ASP A 215 15.80 19.11 29.41
CA ASP A 215 16.97 18.26 29.16
C ASP A 215 17.30 18.12 27.66
N GLY A 216 16.45 18.65 26.77
CA GLY A 216 16.60 18.59 25.33
C GLY A 216 16.12 17.28 24.70
N LEU A 217 15.71 16.31 25.50
CA LEU A 217 15.19 15.01 25.09
C LEU A 217 13.68 15.08 24.84
N TRP A 218 13.22 14.15 24.02
CA TRP A 218 11.80 13.83 23.88
C TRP A 218 11.40 12.84 24.96
N HIS A 219 10.21 13.03 25.50
CA HIS A 219 9.57 12.10 26.43
C HIS A 219 8.21 11.69 25.86
N ALA A 220 7.84 10.43 26.07
CA ALA A 220 6.59 9.86 25.61
C ALA A 220 5.89 9.10 26.74
N GLY A 221 4.64 9.44 27.01
CA GLY A 221 3.74 8.65 27.86
C GLY A 221 3.14 7.50 27.06
N LEU A 222 3.25 6.27 27.58
CA LEU A 222 2.75 5.06 26.95
C LEU A 222 1.69 4.40 27.85
N THR A 223 0.54 4.04 27.27
CA THR A 223 -0.53 3.29 27.96
C THR A 223 -0.83 1.95 27.28
N GLU A 224 -1.08 0.93 28.10
CA GLU A 224 -1.52 -0.41 27.68
C GLU A 224 -2.87 -0.38 27.00
N VAL A 225 -2.93 -0.95 25.81
CA VAL A 225 -4.18 -1.17 25.08
C VAL A 225 -4.69 -2.57 25.46
N GLY A 226 -5.54 -2.63 26.48
CA GLY A 226 -6.12 -3.87 27.00
C GLY A 226 -6.59 -3.74 28.44
N ASP A 227 -7.04 -4.84 29.03
CA ASP A 227 -7.44 -4.88 30.44
C ASP A 227 -6.20 -4.83 31.34
N GLY A 228 -6.00 -3.70 32.03
CA GLY A 228 -4.85 -3.50 32.91
C GLY A 228 -4.34 -2.06 32.99
N CYS A 229 -4.61 -1.24 31.95
CA CYS A 229 -4.28 0.20 31.86
C CYS A 229 -2.93 0.60 32.48
N ARG A 230 -1.90 -0.24 32.32
CA ARG A 230 -0.57 0.10 32.81
C ARG A 230 -0.04 1.30 32.03
N GLN A 231 0.67 2.18 32.71
CA GLN A 231 1.29 3.37 32.14
C GLN A 231 2.79 3.34 32.39
N THR A 232 3.56 3.74 31.39
CA THR A 232 5.01 3.90 31.50
C THR A 232 5.46 5.13 30.71
N GLN A 233 6.71 5.51 30.89
CA GLN A 233 7.32 6.63 30.19
C GLN A 233 8.66 6.20 29.60
N VAL A 234 8.95 6.69 28.40
CA VAL A 234 10.25 6.55 27.77
C VAL A 234 10.78 7.90 27.32
N SER A 235 12.11 8.01 27.27
CA SER A 235 12.82 9.15 26.74
C SER A 235 13.56 8.77 25.46
N ALA A 236 13.67 9.71 24.52
CA ALA A 236 14.42 9.51 23.29
C ALA A 236 15.11 10.80 22.83
N ARG A 237 16.22 10.68 22.09
CA ARG A 237 16.88 11.83 21.47
C ARG A 237 16.09 12.34 20.26
N ILE A 238 15.52 11.42 19.48
CA ILE A 238 14.72 11.70 18.28
C ILE A 238 13.42 10.89 18.33
N VAL A 239 12.34 11.47 17.84
CA VAL A 239 11.06 10.78 17.62
C VAL A 239 10.75 10.74 16.12
N LEU A 240 10.49 9.55 15.59
CA LEU A 240 9.98 9.34 14.24
C LEU A 240 8.49 9.03 14.30
N ASN A 241 7.66 9.97 13.84
CA ASN A 241 6.23 9.75 13.72
C ASN A 241 5.90 9.04 12.39
N LEU A 242 5.74 7.73 12.45
CA LEU A 242 5.43 6.85 11.32
C LEU A 242 4.05 6.19 11.49
N ALA A 243 3.14 6.85 12.20
CA ALA A 243 1.81 6.35 12.56
C ALA A 243 0.80 6.32 11.39
N GLY A 244 1.26 6.34 10.13
CA GLY A 244 0.43 6.25 8.93
C GLY A 244 -0.71 7.29 8.93
N VAL A 245 -1.96 6.82 8.84
CA VAL A 245 -3.14 7.70 8.83
C VAL A 245 -3.39 8.41 10.17
N TRP A 246 -2.65 8.06 11.22
CA TRP A 246 -2.73 8.67 12.55
C TRP A 246 -1.59 9.66 12.85
N VAL A 247 -0.75 10.00 11.87
CA VAL A 247 0.35 10.98 12.05
C VAL A 247 -0.13 12.29 12.67
N ASP A 248 -1.26 12.84 12.21
CA ASP A 248 -1.82 14.09 12.74
C ASP A 248 -2.27 13.97 14.21
N TYR A 249 -2.66 12.79 14.69
CA TYR A 249 -3.00 12.58 16.11
C TYR A 249 -1.76 12.61 16.99
N VAL A 250 -0.68 11.98 16.55
CA VAL A 250 0.60 11.98 17.25
C VAL A 250 1.20 13.39 17.27
N ILE A 251 0.99 14.19 16.21
CA ILE A 251 1.36 15.61 16.22
C ILE A 251 0.50 16.39 17.23
N ALA A 252 -0.81 16.14 17.26
CA ALA A 252 -1.73 16.83 18.16
C ALA A 252 -1.50 16.50 19.65
N SER A 253 -0.92 15.33 19.95
CA SER A 253 -0.54 14.93 21.31
C SER A 253 0.80 15.53 21.78
N ALA A 254 1.54 16.19 20.89
CA ALA A 254 2.83 16.80 21.21
C ALA A 254 2.67 18.14 21.96
N LYS A 255 3.50 18.37 22.97
CA LYS A 255 3.54 19.57 23.81
C LYS A 255 4.88 20.34 23.61
N PRO A 256 4.87 21.69 23.60
CA PRO A 256 3.68 22.54 23.68
C PRO A 256 2.81 22.37 22.43
N GLN A 257 1.49 22.51 22.61
CA GLN A 257 0.56 22.31 21.51
C GLN A 257 0.76 23.43 20.48
N THR A 258 1.15 23.03 19.27
CA THR A 258 1.33 23.95 18.16
C THR A 258 0.24 23.72 17.13
N THR A 259 -0.29 24.80 16.56
CA THR A 259 -1.27 24.70 15.47
C THR A 259 -0.53 24.26 14.21
N VAL A 260 -0.49 22.96 13.95
CA VAL A 260 0.11 22.39 12.74
C VAL A 260 -0.99 22.15 11.71
N SER A 261 -0.71 22.50 10.45
CA SER A 261 -1.62 22.17 9.34
C SER A 261 -1.73 20.66 9.17
N LYS A 262 -2.96 20.17 8.98
CA LYS A 262 -3.27 18.76 8.71
C LYS A 262 -2.38 18.22 7.59
N LYS A 263 -1.70 17.11 7.84
CA LYS A 263 -0.75 16.49 6.90
C LYS A 263 -1.37 15.35 6.10
N VAL A 264 -2.38 14.67 6.65
CA VAL A 264 -2.91 13.44 6.04
C VAL A 264 -4.41 13.53 5.78
N VAL A 265 -4.83 13.17 4.57
CA VAL A 265 -6.23 12.92 4.22
C VAL A 265 -6.43 11.42 4.09
N ALA A 266 -7.25 10.84 4.97
CA ALA A 266 -7.52 9.41 4.96
C ALA A 266 -8.62 9.06 3.95
N VAL A 267 -8.35 8.06 3.10
CA VAL A 267 -9.31 7.49 2.15
C VAL A 267 -9.51 6.01 2.52
N LYS A 268 -10.77 5.61 2.72
CA LYS A 268 -11.14 4.21 2.98
C LYS A 268 -11.23 3.46 1.66
N GLY A 269 -10.48 2.37 1.57
CA GLY A 269 -10.63 1.36 0.53
C GLY A 269 -11.13 0.03 1.07
N VAL A 270 -12.05 -0.61 0.34
CA VAL A 270 -12.60 -1.93 0.63
C VAL A 270 -12.35 -2.85 -0.55
N TYR A 271 -11.98 -4.10 -0.23
CA TYR A 271 -11.88 -5.19 -1.19
C TYR A 271 -12.90 -6.27 -0.83
N LEU A 272 -13.57 -6.82 -1.84
CA LEU A 272 -14.31 -8.07 -1.68
C LEU A 272 -13.44 -9.25 -2.11
N LEU A 273 -13.56 -10.35 -1.39
CA LEU A 273 -12.88 -11.59 -1.70
C LEU A 273 -13.90 -12.59 -2.23
N VAL A 274 -13.69 -13.07 -3.46
CA VAL A 274 -14.59 -14.02 -4.12
C VAL A 274 -13.82 -15.19 -4.69
N ARG A 275 -14.49 -16.33 -4.86
CA ARG A 275 -13.94 -17.47 -5.61
C ARG A 275 -14.54 -17.45 -7.01
N LEU A 276 -13.72 -17.16 -8.02
CA LEU A 276 -14.16 -17.25 -9.43
C LEU A 276 -13.95 -18.68 -9.97
N PRO A 277 -14.63 -19.06 -11.07
CA PRO A 277 -14.38 -20.34 -11.73
C PRO A 277 -12.92 -20.54 -12.13
N GLU A 278 -12.47 -21.79 -12.23
CA GLU A 278 -11.08 -22.19 -12.46
C GLU A 278 -10.42 -21.48 -13.67
N ARG A 279 -11.20 -21.19 -14.72
CA ARG A 279 -10.70 -20.46 -15.91
C ARG A 279 -10.13 -19.06 -15.60
N TYR A 280 -10.51 -18.44 -14.48
CA TYR A 280 -10.04 -17.10 -14.07
C TYR A 280 -8.78 -17.16 -13.18
N ARG A 281 -8.31 -18.36 -12.81
CA ARG A 281 -7.21 -18.56 -11.87
C ARG A 281 -5.91 -17.95 -12.39
N GLY A 282 -5.20 -17.26 -11.51
CA GLY A 282 -3.92 -16.60 -11.84
C GLY A 282 -4.03 -15.38 -12.76
N LEU A 283 -5.22 -15.03 -13.24
CA LEU A 283 -5.45 -13.88 -14.10
C LEU A 283 -5.93 -12.68 -13.27
N GLY A 284 -5.34 -11.52 -13.53
CA GLY A 284 -5.79 -10.24 -12.99
C GLY A 284 -6.42 -9.35 -14.05
N LEU A 285 -7.32 -8.46 -13.65
CA LEU A 285 -7.91 -7.44 -14.50
C LEU A 285 -7.86 -6.10 -13.76
N ALA A 286 -7.44 -5.04 -14.42
CA ALA A 286 -7.54 -3.68 -13.90
C ALA A 286 -8.24 -2.77 -14.91
N GLY A 287 -8.95 -1.77 -14.40
CA GLY A 287 -9.68 -0.80 -15.21
C GLY A 287 -10.34 0.25 -14.33
N THR A 288 -11.45 0.79 -14.81
CA THR A 288 -12.24 1.79 -14.08
C THR A 288 -13.66 1.30 -13.83
N ASN A 289 -14.26 1.72 -12.73
CA ASN A 289 -15.66 1.47 -12.43
C ASN A 289 -16.60 2.45 -13.16
N SER A 290 -17.92 2.28 -13.00
CA SER A 290 -18.93 3.14 -13.64
C SER A 290 -18.90 4.61 -13.24
N ILE A 291 -18.22 4.96 -12.14
CA ILE A 291 -18.05 6.34 -11.68
C ILE A 291 -16.65 6.89 -11.98
N GLY A 292 -15.82 6.14 -12.72
CA GLY A 292 -14.50 6.56 -13.20
C GLY A 292 -13.35 6.32 -12.22
N GLU A 293 -13.58 5.63 -11.12
CA GLU A 293 -12.53 5.30 -10.15
C GLU A 293 -11.76 4.03 -10.57
N PRO A 294 -10.46 3.94 -10.27
CA PRO A 294 -9.68 2.72 -10.51
C PRO A 294 -10.24 1.53 -9.73
N ILE A 295 -10.32 0.37 -10.39
CA ILE A 295 -10.70 -0.88 -9.74
C ILE A 295 -10.00 -2.06 -10.41
N CYS A 296 -9.66 -3.07 -9.63
CA CYS A 296 -9.05 -4.31 -10.08
C CYS A 296 -9.77 -5.55 -9.55
N CYS A 297 -9.63 -6.65 -10.28
CA CYS A 297 -9.88 -8.01 -9.85
C CYS A 297 -8.56 -8.76 -9.92
N LEU A 298 -7.93 -9.03 -8.79
CA LEU A 298 -6.58 -9.62 -8.74
C LEU A 298 -6.63 -11.00 -8.09
N PRO A 299 -5.90 -11.98 -8.61
CA PRO A 299 -5.89 -13.31 -8.05
C PRO A 299 -5.24 -13.31 -6.66
N TRP A 300 -5.62 -14.24 -5.80
CA TRP A 300 -4.95 -14.62 -4.55
C TRP A 300 -5.22 -16.09 -4.24
N ASN A 301 -4.24 -16.94 -4.58
CA ASN A 301 -4.40 -18.39 -4.57
C ASN A 301 -5.66 -18.81 -5.36
N GLU A 302 -6.64 -19.41 -4.68
CA GLU A 302 -7.92 -19.86 -5.24
C GLU A 302 -8.98 -18.76 -5.33
N LEU A 303 -8.68 -17.57 -4.83
CA LEU A 303 -9.61 -16.47 -4.64
C LEU A 303 -9.21 -15.27 -5.51
N HIS A 304 -10.07 -14.26 -5.57
CA HIS A 304 -9.83 -13.00 -6.25
C HIS A 304 -10.27 -11.83 -5.37
N TYR A 305 -9.39 -10.84 -5.23
CA TYR A 305 -9.71 -9.56 -4.60
C TYR A 305 -10.30 -8.62 -5.63
N ILE A 306 -11.47 -8.05 -5.33
CA ILE A 306 -12.09 -7.01 -6.15
C ILE A 306 -12.18 -5.71 -5.38
N GLY A 307 -11.56 -4.65 -5.88
CA GLY A 307 -11.49 -3.34 -5.24
C GLY A 307 -10.32 -2.50 -5.79
N PRO A 308 -9.89 -1.44 -5.10
CA PRO A 308 -10.56 -0.87 -3.93
C PRO A 308 -11.80 -0.04 -4.33
N THR A 309 -12.66 0.23 -3.36
CA THR A 309 -13.54 1.41 -3.39
C THR A 309 -12.77 2.65 -2.95
N GLU A 310 -13.22 3.86 -3.27
CA GLU A 310 -12.66 5.08 -2.67
C GLU A 310 -13.74 5.84 -1.89
N THR A 311 -13.51 6.07 -0.60
CA THR A 311 -14.43 6.88 0.22
C THR A 311 -13.63 7.73 1.19
N GLY A 312 -13.67 9.06 1.01
CA GLY A 312 -13.03 9.99 1.93
C GLY A 312 -13.56 9.83 3.35
N LEU A 313 -12.66 9.72 4.33
CA LEU A 313 -13.04 9.64 5.74
C LEU A 313 -12.99 11.01 6.40
N PRO A 314 -13.97 11.35 7.27
CA PRO A 314 -13.74 12.37 8.29
C PRO A 314 -12.64 11.92 9.25
N ALA A 315 -12.16 12.80 10.13
CA ALA A 315 -11.03 12.53 11.01
C ALA A 315 -11.13 11.13 11.72
N PRO A 316 -10.02 10.35 11.77
CA PRO A 316 -9.99 8.94 12.21
C PRO A 316 -10.63 8.56 13.56
N SER A 317 -10.96 9.51 14.45
CA SER A 317 -11.61 9.26 15.75
C SER A 317 -13.04 8.72 15.64
N THR A 318 -13.61 8.67 14.43
CA THR A 318 -14.96 8.14 14.13
C THR A 318 -14.96 6.81 13.36
N MET A 319 -13.81 6.14 13.23
CA MET A 319 -13.67 4.92 12.42
C MET A 319 -14.39 3.67 12.96
N SER A 320 -15.05 3.73 14.13
CA SER A 320 -15.80 2.61 14.72
C SER A 320 -17.22 2.39 14.17
N GLY A 321 -17.69 3.19 13.19
CA GLY A 321 -19.11 3.13 12.77
C GLY A 321 -19.43 3.35 11.29
N LEU A 322 -18.46 3.45 10.37
CA LEU A 322 -18.79 3.74 8.97
C LEU A 322 -19.28 2.50 8.19
N LYS A 323 -20.61 2.38 8.05
CA LYS A 323 -21.30 1.47 7.12
C LYS A 323 -20.68 1.58 5.71
N SER A 324 -20.41 0.42 5.08
CA SER A 324 -19.94 0.38 3.70
C SER A 324 -21.00 0.99 2.77
N ARG A 325 -20.62 1.98 1.97
CA ARG A 325 -21.34 2.24 0.71
C ARG A 325 -20.84 1.24 -0.33
N THR A 326 -21.14 -0.03 -0.14
CA THR A 326 -21.00 -1.06 -1.17
C THR A 326 -22.26 -1.03 -2.04
N SER A 327 -22.47 0.08 -2.74
CA SER A 327 -23.52 0.20 -3.74
C SER A 327 -23.14 -0.61 -4.98
N LEU A 328 -24.09 -1.29 -5.62
CA LEU A 328 -23.89 -1.94 -6.93
C LEU A 328 -23.37 -0.95 -8.01
N SER A 329 -23.58 0.36 -7.82
CA SER A 329 -23.06 1.43 -8.70
C SER A 329 -21.56 1.68 -8.61
N CYS A 330 -20.87 1.12 -7.62
CA CYS A 330 -19.42 1.21 -7.46
C CYS A 330 -18.68 0.09 -8.24
N TRP A 331 -19.43 -0.82 -8.85
CA TRP A 331 -18.88 -1.99 -9.52
C TRP A 331 -18.65 -1.71 -11.01
N PRO A 332 -17.51 -2.17 -11.56
CA PRO A 332 -17.22 -2.00 -12.98
C PRO A 332 -18.19 -2.80 -13.83
N ARG A 333 -18.38 -2.36 -15.08
CA ARG A 333 -19.33 -2.97 -16.03
C ARG A 333 -19.09 -4.46 -16.32
N TRP A 334 -17.90 -4.98 -16.02
CA TRP A 334 -17.58 -6.42 -16.09
C TRP A 334 -17.84 -7.19 -14.80
N ALA A 335 -18.02 -6.53 -13.65
CA ALA A 335 -18.36 -7.25 -12.42
C ALA A 335 -19.76 -7.85 -12.51
N SER A 336 -20.69 -7.19 -13.22
CA SER A 336 -22.04 -7.71 -13.48
C SER A 336 -22.08 -8.93 -14.41
N SER A 337 -20.98 -9.24 -15.12
CA SER A 337 -20.85 -10.46 -15.92
C SER A 337 -20.13 -11.59 -15.19
N LEU A 338 -19.58 -11.34 -13.99
CA LEU A 338 -18.98 -12.39 -13.17
C LEU A 338 -20.08 -13.27 -12.54
N PRO A 339 -19.91 -14.61 -12.54
CA PRO A 339 -20.88 -15.53 -11.94
C PRO A 339 -21.16 -15.28 -10.46
N ALA A 340 -20.20 -14.70 -9.73
CA ALA A 340 -20.32 -14.38 -8.31
C ALA A 340 -21.33 -13.25 -7.98
N PHE A 341 -21.80 -12.51 -9.00
CA PHE A 341 -22.76 -11.41 -8.86
C PHE A 341 -24.08 -11.67 -9.61
N ARG A 342 -24.34 -12.92 -10.03
CA ARG A 342 -25.60 -13.35 -10.65
C ARG A 342 -26.50 -14.09 -9.68
#